data_AF-A0AAW7D462-F1
#
_entry.id   AF-A0AAW7D462-F1
#
_cell.length_a   1.000
_cell.length_b   1.000
_cell.length_c   1.000
_cell.angle_alpha   90.00
_cell.angle_beta   90.00
_cell.angle_gamma   90.00
#
_symmetry.space_group_name_H-M   'P 1'
#
loop_
_entity.id
_entity.type
_entity.pdbx_description
1 polymer ?
#
loop_
_entity_poly.entity_id
_entity_poly.type
_entity_poly.pdbx_seq_one_letter_code
_entity_poly.pdbx_strand_id
1 'polypeptide(L)'
;MAYCQGLTFLVSKKESNMISKNAKKITDNQLATLKKIVTDNNQLSNSELYEVMKTKFEDIEVQQNTILYYVRKIKVEEFKEKHISN
;
A
#
# COMPACT_ATOMS: atom_id res chain seq x y z
N MET A 1 -7.39 -20.94 41.13
CA MET A 1 -7.19 -19.75 40.29
C MET A 1 -6.67 -20.21 38.94
N ALA A 2 -7.55 -20.27 37.93
CA ALA A 2 -7.19 -20.69 36.58
C ALA A 2 -7.03 -19.42 35.72
N TYR A 3 -5.81 -19.13 35.30
CA TYR A 3 -5.52 -18.08 34.33
C TYR A 3 -5.81 -18.61 32.93
N CYS A 4 -6.96 -18.26 32.36
CA CYS A 4 -7.20 -18.37 30.93
C CYS A 4 -6.92 -16.99 30.30
N GLN A 5 -5.68 -16.74 29.87
CA GLN A 5 -5.38 -15.61 29.01
C GLN A 5 -4.51 -16.09 27.85
N GLY A 6 -5.19 -16.25 26.73
CA GLY A 6 -4.60 -16.64 25.47
C GLY A 6 -5.69 -16.83 24.45
N LEU A 7 -6.50 -15.79 24.20
CA LEU A 7 -7.27 -15.72 22.96
C LEU A 7 -6.25 -15.62 21.81
N THR A 8 -5.65 -16.74 21.43
CA THR A 8 -5.11 -16.91 20.10
C THR A 8 -6.33 -16.88 19.17
N PHE A 9 -6.75 -15.68 18.79
CA PHE A 9 -7.52 -15.52 17.58
C PHE A 9 -6.61 -16.01 16.46
N LEU A 10 -6.76 -17.29 16.14
CA LEU A 10 -6.42 -17.84 14.84
C LEU A 10 -7.18 -16.97 13.85
N VAL A 11 -6.50 -15.95 13.32
CA VAL A 11 -6.95 -15.27 12.12
C VAL A 11 -7.15 -16.39 11.12
N SER A 12 -8.41 -16.68 10.80
CA SER A 12 -8.77 -17.63 9.76
C SER A 12 -7.89 -17.28 8.58
N LYS A 13 -6.98 -18.21 8.24
CA LYS A 13 -6.06 -18.07 7.12
C LYS A 13 -6.98 -17.99 5.91
N LYS A 14 -7.36 -16.76 5.52
CA LYS A 14 -8.21 -16.52 4.36
C LYS A 14 -7.53 -17.30 3.25
N GLU A 15 -8.24 -18.31 2.74
CA GLU A 15 -7.85 -19.00 1.53
C GLU A 15 -7.40 -17.92 0.56
N SER A 16 -6.13 -17.98 0.21
CA SER A 16 -5.59 -17.12 -0.82
C SER A 16 -6.37 -17.49 -2.06
N ASN A 17 -7.43 -16.74 -2.33
CA ASN A 17 -8.02 -16.66 -3.65
C ASN A 17 -6.86 -16.31 -4.56
N MET A 18 -6.26 -17.34 -5.15
CA MET A 18 -5.29 -17.21 -6.22
C MET A 18 -6.06 -16.65 -7.41
N ILE A 19 -6.30 -15.34 -7.35
CA ILE A 19 -6.63 -14.55 -8.52
C ILE A 19 -5.30 -14.40 -9.25
N SER A 20 -4.88 -15.45 -9.96
CA SER A 20 -3.92 -15.28 -11.05
C SER A 20 -4.65 -14.55 -12.17
N LYS A 21 -4.68 -13.22 -12.14
CA LYS A 21 -5.25 -12.41 -13.21
C LYS A 21 -4.33 -11.24 -13.45
N ASN A 22 -4.19 -10.84 -14.71
CA ASN A 22 -3.47 -9.66 -15.19
C ASN A 22 -3.95 -8.38 -14.49
N ALA A 23 -3.64 -8.21 -13.21
CA ALA A 23 -3.93 -7.01 -12.47
C ALA A 23 -3.11 -5.92 -13.13
N LYS A 24 -3.79 -4.93 -13.73
CA LYS A 24 -3.12 -3.73 -14.23
C LYS A 24 -2.26 -3.19 -13.09
N LYS A 25 -0.95 -3.22 -13.30
CA LYS A 25 0.03 -2.65 -12.39
C LYS A 25 0.26 -1.20 -12.80
N ILE A 26 0.59 -0.35 -11.85
CA ILE A 26 1.15 0.95 -12.20
C ILE A 26 2.50 0.75 -12.86
N THR A 27 2.85 1.64 -13.78
CA THR A 27 4.16 1.65 -14.44
C THR A 27 5.24 2.10 -13.46
N ASP A 28 6.52 1.84 -13.78
CA ASP A 28 7.65 2.26 -12.95
C ASP A 28 7.69 3.79 -12.79
N ASN A 29 7.32 4.54 -13.83
CA ASN A 29 7.22 6.00 -13.77
C ASN A 29 6.10 6.49 -12.83
N GLN A 30 4.93 5.85 -12.88
CA GLN A 30 3.83 6.12 -11.95
C GLN A 30 4.22 5.78 -10.51
N LEU A 31 4.94 4.67 -10.29
CA LEU A 31 5.45 4.29 -8.98
C LEU A 31 6.47 5.29 -8.43
N ALA A 32 7.42 5.74 -9.26
CA ALA A 32 8.41 6.74 -8.86
C ALA A 32 7.75 8.07 -8.47
N THR A 33 6.75 8.50 -9.24
CA THR A 33 5.98 9.72 -8.96
C THR A 33 5.17 9.57 -7.68
N LEU A 34 4.52 8.42 -7.48
CA LEU A 34 3.79 8.10 -6.25
C LEU A 34 4.70 8.13 -5.02
N LYS A 35 5.90 7.55 -5.12
CA LYS A 35 6.91 7.59 -4.05
C LYS A 35 7.24 9.03 -3.68
N LYS A 36 7.53 9.88 -4.67
CA LYS A 36 7.80 11.30 -4.44
C LYS A 36 6.64 12.02 -3.75
N ILE A 37 5.40 11.82 -4.21
CA ILE A 37 4.23 12.46 -3.59
C ILE A 37 4.07 12.03 -2.12
N VAL A 38 4.24 10.73 -1.83
CA VAL A 38 4.12 10.20 -0.46
C VAL A 38 5.20 10.75 0.46
N THR A 39 6.45 10.83 -0.02
CA THR A 39 7.58 11.36 0.75
C THR A 39 7.45 12.87 0.97
N ASP A 40 7.09 13.63 -0.06
CA ASP A 40 6.98 15.09 0.00
C ASP A 40 5.73 15.56 0.77
N ASN A 41 4.65 14.76 0.74
CA ASN A 41 3.34 15.14 1.30
C ASN A 41 2.72 14.04 2.17
N ASN A 42 3.34 13.73 3.32
CA ASN A 42 2.87 12.70 4.25
C ASN A 42 1.49 12.99 4.88
N GLN A 43 0.93 14.18 4.69
CA GLN A 43 -0.38 14.57 5.25
C GLN A 43 -1.58 14.22 4.35
N LEU A 44 -1.35 13.92 3.06
CA LEU A 44 -2.45 13.62 2.15
C LEU A 44 -3.17 12.34 2.58
N SER A 45 -4.49 12.39 2.56
CA SER A 45 -5.33 11.22 2.73
C SER A 45 -5.19 10.27 1.54
N ASN A 46 -5.59 9.01 1.77
CA ASN A 46 -5.63 7.98 0.74
C ASN A 46 -6.48 8.38 -0.50
N SER A 47 -7.52 9.18 -0.30
CA SER A 47 -8.35 9.66 -1.41
C SER A 47 -7.64 10.75 -2.20
N GLU A 48 -7.03 11.72 -1.51
CA GLU A 48 -6.31 12.81 -2.17
C GLU A 48 -5.09 12.30 -2.94
N LEU A 49 -4.35 11.33 -2.40
CA LEU A 49 -3.24 10.69 -3.11
C LEU A 49 -3.68 10.05 -4.43
N TYR A 50 -4.86 9.42 -4.44
CA TYR A 50 -5.40 8.82 -5.64
C TYR A 50 -5.83 9.87 -6.68
N GLU A 51 -6.50 10.92 -6.23
CA GLU A 51 -6.90 12.02 -7.12
C GLU A 51 -5.67 12.71 -7.73
N VAL A 52 -4.63 13.00 -6.93
CA VAL A 52 -3.37 13.57 -7.43
C VAL A 52 -2.73 12.65 -8.48
N MET A 53 -2.75 11.33 -8.26
CA MET A 53 -2.24 10.37 -9.24
C MET A 53 -3.06 10.37 -10.52
N LYS A 54 -4.39 10.45 -10.43
CA LYS A 54 -5.28 10.58 -11.60
C LYS A 54 -5.08 11.88 -12.37
N THR A 55 -4.89 13.00 -11.68
CA THR A 55 -4.61 14.28 -12.33
C THR A 55 -3.26 14.27 -13.04
N LYS A 56 -2.25 13.58 -12.49
CA LYS A 56 -0.92 13.48 -13.12
C LYS A 56 -0.85 12.45 -14.25
N PHE A 57 -1.63 11.39 -14.14
CA PHE A 57 -1.68 10.29 -15.09
C PHE A 57 -3.13 10.05 -15.48
N GLU A 58 -3.60 10.77 -16.49
CA GLU A 58 -4.98 10.63 -17.00
C GLU A 58 -5.26 9.21 -17.52
N ASP A 59 -4.20 8.50 -17.93
CA ASP A 59 -4.20 7.11 -18.39
C ASP A 59 -4.10 6.08 -17.25
N ILE A 60 -4.24 6.49 -15.99
CA ILE A 60 -4.13 5.54 -14.87
C ILE A 60 -5.34 4.61 -14.81
N GLU A 61 -5.20 3.42 -15.39
CA GLU A 61 -6.26 2.41 -15.47
C GLU A 61 -6.34 1.50 -14.24
N VAL A 62 -5.74 1.89 -13.11
CA VAL A 62 -5.74 1.10 -11.88
C VAL A 62 -6.74 1.64 -10.87
N GLN A 63 -7.33 0.73 -10.09
CA GLN A 63 -8.24 1.11 -9.02
C GLN A 63 -7.49 1.79 -7.87
N GLN A 64 -8.21 2.62 -7.10
CA GLN A 64 -7.69 3.28 -5.91
C GLN A 64 -6.98 2.31 -4.95
N ASN A 65 -7.57 1.13 -4.72
CA ASN A 65 -6.97 0.11 -3.85
C ASN A 65 -5.57 -0.33 -4.30
N THR A 66 -5.30 -0.35 -5.61
CA THR A 66 -3.96 -0.64 -6.14
C THR A 66 -2.97 0.46 -5.76
N ILE A 67 -3.35 1.73 -5.91
CA ILE A 67 -2.52 2.86 -5.47
C ILE A 67 -2.24 2.79 -3.97
N LEU A 68 -3.27 2.52 -3.16
CA LEU A 68 -3.10 2.42 -1.71
C LEU A 68 -2.21 1.26 -1.28
N TYR A 69 -2.23 0.15 -2.01
CA TYR A 69 -1.29 -0.94 -1.80
C TYR A 69 0.16 -0.46 -1.97
N TYR A 70 0.47 0.28 -3.04
CA TYR A 70 1.81 0.82 -3.28
C TYR A 70 2.19 1.88 -2.25
N VAL A 71 1.27 2.76 -1.84
CA VAL A 71 1.51 3.75 -0.76
C VAL A 71 1.94 3.06 0.53
N ARG A 72 1.23 2.00 0.94
CA ARG A 72 1.60 1.23 2.14
C ARG A 72 2.99 0.61 2.01
N LYS A 73 3.29 0.05 0.84
CA LYS A 73 4.60 -0.55 0.56
C LYS A 73 5.73 0.48 0.69
N ILE A 74 5.55 1.67 0.11
CA ILE A 74 6.51 2.79 0.20
C ILE A 74 6.73 3.19 1.67
N LYS A 75 5.66 3.39 2.46
CA LYS A 75 5.78 3.76 3.87
C LYS A 75 6.51 2.70 4.70
N VAL A 76 6.28 1.42 4.40
CA VAL A 76 7.00 0.31 5.04
C VAL A 76 8.48 0.31 4.65
N GLU A 77 8.79 0.53 3.37
CA GLU A 77 10.18 0.63 2.88
C GLU A 77 10.90 1.81 3.56
N GLU A 78 10.30 3.01 3.61
CA GLU A 78 10.87 4.17 4.30
C GLU A 78 11.10 3.92 5.80
N PHE A 79 10.17 3.22 6.46
CA PHE A 79 10.33 2.83 7.86
C PHE A 79 11.53 1.88 8.05
N LYS A 80 11.68 0.87 7.17
CA LYS A 80 12.80 -0.07 7.21
C LYS A 80 14.14 0.64 6.95
N GLU A 81 14.17 1.57 6.00
CA GLU A 81 15.36 2.37 5.71
C GLU A 81 15.75 3.22 6.92
N LYS A 82 14.78 3.83 7.61
CA LYS A 82 15.04 4.69 8.78
C LYS A 82 15.42 3.94 10.07
N HIS A 83 14.92 2.72 10.26
CA HIS A 83 14.97 2.06 11.57
C HIS A 83 15.62 0.67 11.58
N ILE A 84 15.82 0.05 10.42
CA ILE A 84 16.34 -1.32 10.33
C ILE A 84 17.66 -1.35 9.54
N SER A 85 17.87 -0.37 8.66
CA SER A 85 19.11 -0.28 7.87
C SER A 85 20.17 0.43 8.70
N ASN A 86 21.05 -0.36 9.33
CA ASN A 86 22.30 0.08 9.97
C ASN A 86 23.37 0.38 8.91
#